data_AF-A0A528ML67-F1
#
_entry.id   AF-A0A528ML67-F1
#
_cell.length_a   1.000
_cell.length_b   1.000
_cell.length_c   1.000
_cell.angle_alpha   90.00
_cell.angle_beta   90.00
_cell.angle_gamma   90.00
#
_symmetry.space_group_name_H-M   'P 1'
#
loop_
_entity.id
_entity.type
_entity.pdbx_description
1 polymer ?
#
loop_
_entity_poly.entity_id
_entity_poly.type
_entity_poly.pdbx_seq_one_letter_code
_entity_poly.pdbx_strand_id
1 'polypeptide(L)'
;RKYPGDDLLSLLISAQEDNQKLSEDELVSSAILLLNAGHEATVHQTGNAVRSILAKGGDPRRFFTSAETTAATVEECLRFDAPLHMFTRYAYEEIEVVPGILVRPGETIGLLLGMANHDPAAFAEPLAFRPDRADQKNVSFGAGIHFCIGAPLARLELQVSLKTLFDRLPRLHLAEQPRFRDTWHFHGLERLAVHTGTMIKA
;
A
#
# COMPACT_ATOMS: atom_id res chain seq x y z
N ARG A 1 5.34 34.17 -3.84
CA ARG A 1 6.68 34.06 -3.17
C ARG A 1 7.78 34.20 -4.24
N LYS A 2 9.01 34.62 -3.92
CA LYS A 2 10.03 34.99 -4.95
C LYS A 2 10.72 33.81 -5.69
N TYR A 3 10.67 32.58 -5.16
CA TYR A 3 11.33 31.41 -5.77
C TYR A 3 10.52 30.12 -5.50
N PRO A 4 9.51 29.78 -6.34
CA PRO A 4 8.85 28.47 -6.27
C PRO A 4 9.79 27.34 -6.74
N GLY A 5 9.66 26.14 -6.16
CA GLY A 5 10.36 24.93 -6.56
C GLY A 5 9.55 24.08 -7.56
N ASP A 6 10.14 22.99 -8.04
CA ASP A 6 9.45 21.96 -8.84
C ASP A 6 8.96 20.82 -7.92
N ASP A 7 8.06 21.19 -7.01
CA ASP A 7 7.55 20.29 -5.97
C ASP A 7 6.03 20.47 -5.74
N LEU A 8 5.44 19.47 -5.10
CA LEU A 8 3.99 19.42 -4.86
C LEU A 8 3.48 20.61 -4.03
N LEU A 9 4.29 21.12 -3.10
CA LEU A 9 3.87 22.27 -2.28
C LEU A 9 3.85 23.55 -3.11
N SER A 10 4.84 23.73 -3.99
CA SER A 10 4.89 24.83 -4.94
C SER A 10 3.70 24.78 -5.91
N LEU A 11 3.31 23.59 -6.37
CA LEU A 11 2.13 23.37 -7.21
C LEU A 11 0.80 23.67 -6.48
N LEU A 12 0.64 23.20 -5.24
CA LEU A 12 -0.55 23.48 -4.43
C LEU A 12 -0.71 24.97 -4.13
N ILE A 13 0.41 25.68 -3.93
CA ILE A 13 0.41 27.13 -3.75
C ILE A 13 0.05 27.86 -5.05
N SER A 14 0.59 27.45 -6.21
CA SER A 14 0.25 28.11 -7.48
C SER A 14 -1.22 27.93 -7.87
N ALA A 15 -1.83 26.78 -7.54
CA ALA A 15 -3.26 26.54 -7.78
C ALA A 15 -4.18 27.55 -7.05
N GLN A 16 -3.71 28.14 -5.93
CA GLN A 16 -4.39 29.21 -5.21
C GLN A 16 -4.52 30.50 -6.05
N GLU A 17 -3.60 30.74 -6.98
CA GLU A 17 -3.53 31.99 -7.76
C GLU A 17 -4.56 31.99 -8.93
N ASP A 18 -5.00 30.81 -9.40
CA ASP A 18 -5.87 30.61 -10.58
C ASP A 18 -7.39 30.51 -10.27
N ASN A 19 -7.87 31.15 -9.19
CA ASN A 19 -9.29 31.21 -8.78
C ASN A 19 -9.96 29.87 -8.39
N GLN A 20 -9.22 28.76 -8.25
CA GLN A 20 -9.62 27.55 -7.53
C GLN A 20 -8.95 27.53 -6.16
N LYS A 21 -9.48 28.31 -5.22
CA LYS A 21 -8.73 28.66 -4.01
C LYS A 21 -8.98 27.66 -2.89
N LEU A 22 -7.99 26.79 -2.65
CA LEU A 22 -7.78 26.29 -1.29
C LEU A 22 -7.43 27.50 -0.41
N SER A 23 -8.12 27.65 0.71
CA SER A 23 -7.70 28.52 1.80
C SER A 23 -6.34 28.10 2.35
N GLU A 24 -5.69 28.98 3.11
CA GLU A 24 -4.41 28.65 3.76
C GLU A 24 -4.55 27.41 4.66
N ASP A 25 -5.65 27.30 5.41
CA ASP A 25 -5.95 26.14 6.25
C ASP A 25 -6.13 24.86 5.44
N GLU A 26 -6.82 24.92 4.29
CA GLU A 26 -6.98 23.78 3.39
C GLU A 26 -5.65 23.36 2.74
N LEU A 27 -4.77 24.30 2.42
CA LEU A 27 -3.45 24.02 1.88
C LEU A 27 -2.56 23.34 2.92
N VAL A 28 -2.52 23.87 4.14
CA VAL A 28 -1.77 23.29 5.27
C VAL A 28 -2.31 21.89 5.59
N SER A 29 -3.64 21.74 5.66
CA SER A 29 -4.29 20.44 5.91
C SER A 29 -3.99 19.42 4.82
N SER A 30 -3.99 19.86 3.55
CA SER A 30 -3.64 19.00 2.41
C SER A 30 -2.18 18.55 2.47
N ALA A 31 -1.26 19.46 2.81
CA ALA A 31 0.16 19.12 2.97
C ALA A 31 0.38 18.09 4.09
N ILE A 32 -0.28 18.27 5.24
CA ILE A 32 -0.22 17.32 6.36
C ILE A 32 -0.80 15.96 5.95
N LEU A 33 -1.95 15.95 5.27
CA LEU A 33 -2.58 14.72 4.78
C LEU A 33 -1.64 13.97 3.84
N LEU A 34 -1.05 14.65 2.86
CA LEU A 34 -0.16 14.04 1.87
C LEU A 34 1.11 13.51 2.52
N LEU A 35 1.68 14.23 3.49
CA LEU A 35 2.85 13.78 4.24
C LEU A 35 2.55 12.48 5.02
N ASN A 36 1.45 12.44 5.76
CA ASN A 36 1.08 11.29 6.57
C ASN A 36 0.69 10.08 5.68
N ALA A 37 -0.18 10.32 4.69
CA ALA A 37 -0.67 9.27 3.80
C ALA A 37 0.43 8.70 2.90
N GLY A 38 1.40 9.52 2.47
CA GLY A 38 2.52 9.10 1.64
C GLY A 38 3.63 8.37 2.41
N HIS A 39 3.74 8.57 3.72
CA HIS A 39 4.83 8.00 4.51
C HIS A 39 4.50 6.63 5.11
N GLU A 40 3.52 6.56 6.02
CA GLU A 40 3.34 5.37 6.86
C GLU A 40 2.91 4.13 6.06
N ALA A 41 1.98 4.31 5.12
CA ALA A 41 1.47 3.21 4.29
C ALA A 41 2.59 2.55 3.48
N THR A 42 3.46 3.34 2.84
CA THR A 42 4.55 2.82 2.00
C THR A 42 5.66 2.18 2.84
N VAL A 43 5.98 2.73 4.01
CA VAL A 43 6.93 2.11 4.96
C VAL A 43 6.45 0.72 5.37
N HIS A 44 5.18 0.61 5.79
CA HIS A 44 4.59 -0.67 6.17
C HIS A 44 4.54 -1.64 4.99
N GLN A 45 4.12 -1.16 3.82
CA GLN A 45 4.04 -2.01 2.64
C GLN A 45 5.40 -2.54 2.21
N THR A 46 6.44 -1.71 2.30
CA THR A 46 7.82 -2.14 1.98
C THR A 46 8.26 -3.27 2.90
N GLY A 47 8.03 -3.13 4.21
CA GLY A 47 8.33 -4.19 5.18
C GLY A 47 7.54 -5.47 4.93
N ASN A 48 6.23 -5.35 4.71
CA ASN A 48 5.34 -6.49 4.42
C ASN A 48 5.78 -7.22 3.15
N ALA A 49 6.04 -6.48 2.06
CA ALA A 49 6.49 -7.02 0.79
C ALA A 49 7.80 -7.82 0.92
N VAL A 50 8.81 -7.25 1.60
CA VAL A 50 10.08 -7.95 1.84
C VAL A 50 9.85 -9.24 2.63
N ARG A 51 9.06 -9.19 3.71
CA ARG A 51 8.72 -10.38 4.50
C ARG A 51 8.03 -11.45 3.66
N SER A 52 7.07 -11.06 2.82
CA SER A 52 6.26 -12.00 2.05
C SER A 52 7.02 -12.63 0.88
N ILE A 53 7.93 -11.87 0.25
CA ILE A 53 8.85 -12.41 -0.76
C ILE A 53 9.85 -13.38 -0.14
N LEU A 54 10.49 -13.00 0.98
CA LEU A 54 11.48 -13.85 1.66
C LEU A 54 10.86 -15.14 2.19
N ALA A 55 9.60 -15.10 2.64
CA ALA A 55 8.86 -16.28 3.07
C ALA A 55 8.65 -17.32 1.94
N LYS A 56 8.82 -16.96 0.66
CA LYS A 56 8.76 -17.91 -0.45
C LYS A 56 10.06 -18.68 -0.66
N GLY A 57 11.15 -18.30 0.01
CA GLY A 57 12.45 -18.94 -0.08
C GLY A 57 13.08 -18.92 -1.48
N GLY A 58 14.33 -19.36 -1.58
CA GLY A 58 15.11 -19.31 -2.82
C GLY A 58 15.54 -17.90 -3.19
N ASP A 59 15.95 -17.71 -4.46
CA ASP A 59 16.43 -16.42 -4.96
C ASP A 59 15.27 -15.45 -5.21
N PRO A 60 15.16 -14.33 -4.46
CA PRO A 60 14.07 -13.37 -4.62
C PRO A 60 14.10 -12.63 -5.96
N ARG A 61 15.23 -12.60 -6.66
CA ARG A 61 15.35 -11.94 -7.98
C ARG A 61 14.44 -12.56 -9.03
N ARG A 62 13.97 -13.81 -8.84
CA ARG A 62 13.00 -14.48 -9.73
C ARG A 62 11.70 -13.70 -9.89
N PHE A 63 11.35 -12.84 -8.94
CA PHE A 63 10.15 -12.01 -8.97
C PHE A 63 10.34 -10.69 -9.74
N PHE A 64 11.57 -10.35 -10.14
CA PHE A 64 11.94 -9.03 -10.68
C PHE A 64 12.74 -9.14 -11.99
N THR A 65 12.41 -10.12 -12.83
CA THR A 65 13.15 -10.43 -14.07
C THR A 65 12.83 -9.49 -15.23
N SER A 66 11.69 -8.80 -15.19
CA SER A 66 11.23 -7.82 -16.17
C SER A 66 10.40 -6.71 -15.51
N ALA A 67 10.05 -5.67 -16.25
CA ALA A 67 9.17 -4.61 -15.76
C ALA A 67 7.77 -5.16 -15.43
N GLU A 68 7.25 -6.05 -16.27
CA GLU A 68 5.93 -6.68 -16.13
C GLU A 68 5.88 -7.57 -14.89
N THR A 69 6.88 -8.44 -14.69
CA THR A 69 6.96 -9.31 -13.51
C THR A 69 7.18 -8.52 -12.22
N THR A 70 7.93 -7.42 -12.29
CA THR A 70 8.13 -6.49 -11.16
C THR A 70 6.80 -5.82 -10.77
N ALA A 71 6.07 -5.29 -11.75
CA ALA A 71 4.77 -4.66 -11.51
C ALA A 71 3.75 -5.67 -10.93
N ALA A 72 3.70 -6.88 -11.50
CA ALA A 72 2.83 -7.96 -11.05
C ALA A 72 3.16 -8.41 -9.61
N THR A 73 4.45 -8.51 -9.27
CA THR A 73 4.90 -8.81 -7.90
C THR A 73 4.48 -7.72 -6.91
N VAL A 74 4.58 -6.45 -7.30
CA VAL A 74 4.15 -5.33 -6.44
C VAL A 74 2.65 -5.34 -6.19
N GLU A 75 1.83 -5.58 -7.22
CA GLU A 75 0.38 -5.72 -7.03
C GLU A 75 0.03 -6.91 -6.12
N GLU A 76 0.75 -8.02 -6.24
CA GLU A 76 0.53 -9.17 -5.35
C GLU A 76 0.99 -8.90 -3.92
N CYS A 77 2.08 -8.16 -3.72
CA CYS A 77 2.48 -7.72 -2.38
C CYS A 77 1.40 -6.82 -1.75
N LEU A 78 0.82 -5.91 -2.52
CA LEU A 78 -0.23 -5.01 -2.06
C LEU A 78 -1.50 -5.79 -1.69
N ARG A 79 -1.87 -6.78 -2.50
CA ARG A 79 -3.01 -7.67 -2.20
C ARG A 79 -2.76 -8.48 -0.94
N PHE A 80 -1.61 -9.16 -0.88
CA PHE A 80 -1.36 -10.23 0.08
C PHE A 80 -1.21 -9.76 1.53
N ASP A 81 -0.65 -8.58 1.75
CA ASP A 81 -0.53 -7.99 3.10
C ASP A 81 -0.71 -6.46 3.01
N ALA A 82 -1.93 -6.02 2.68
CA ALA A 82 -2.25 -4.60 2.57
C ALA A 82 -1.87 -3.84 3.85
N PRO A 83 -1.17 -2.69 3.76
CA PRO A 83 -0.63 -2.00 4.93
C PRO A 83 -1.72 -1.27 5.71
N LEU A 84 -2.79 -0.89 5.02
CA LEU A 84 -4.05 -0.36 5.55
C LEU A 84 -5.12 -1.41 5.26
N HIS A 85 -5.55 -2.11 6.30
CA HIS A 85 -6.46 -3.24 6.15
C HIS A 85 -7.95 -2.87 6.27
N MET A 86 -8.26 -1.64 6.71
CA MET A 86 -9.63 -1.17 6.86
C MET A 86 -9.80 0.34 6.73
N PHE A 87 -11.00 0.75 6.32
CA PHE A 87 -11.49 2.12 6.40
C PHE A 87 -12.92 2.15 6.95
N THR A 88 -13.36 3.25 7.55
CA THR A 88 -14.75 3.42 7.99
C THR A 88 -15.54 4.30 7.04
N ARG A 89 -16.85 4.07 6.99
CA ARG A 89 -17.85 4.93 6.34
C ARG A 89 -19.04 5.13 7.28
N TYR A 90 -19.75 6.24 7.12
CA TYR A 90 -21.00 6.51 7.81
C TYR A 90 -22.15 6.45 6.82
N ALA A 91 -23.25 5.84 7.22
CA ALA A 91 -24.48 5.88 6.45
C ALA A 91 -25.18 7.24 6.66
N TYR A 92 -25.51 7.93 5.57
CA TYR A 92 -26.28 9.18 5.62
C TYR A 92 -27.78 8.94 5.47
N GLU A 93 -28.14 7.83 4.84
CA GLU A 93 -29.50 7.34 4.67
C GLU A 93 -29.52 5.84 4.99
N GLU A 94 -30.73 5.28 5.13
CA GLU A 94 -30.87 3.83 5.28
C GLU A 94 -30.44 3.13 3.99
N ILE A 95 -29.53 2.17 4.09
CA ILE A 95 -29.06 1.37 2.96
C ILE A 95 -29.15 -0.11 3.29
N GLU A 96 -29.58 -0.93 2.32
CA GLU A 96 -29.46 -2.38 2.38
C GLU A 96 -28.19 -2.80 1.65
N VAL A 97 -27.15 -3.18 2.40
CA VAL A 97 -25.81 -3.48 1.83
C VAL A 97 -25.83 -4.82 1.08
N VAL A 98 -26.51 -5.80 1.67
CA VAL A 98 -26.83 -7.11 1.10
C VAL A 98 -28.20 -7.55 1.67
N PRO A 99 -28.89 -8.51 1.06
CA PRO A 99 -30.22 -8.94 1.53
C PRO A 99 -30.23 -9.24 3.03
N GLY A 100 -31.07 -8.51 3.78
CA GLY A 100 -31.23 -8.65 5.23
C GLY A 100 -30.22 -7.89 6.10
N ILE A 101 -29.27 -7.14 5.52
CA ILE A 101 -28.33 -6.29 6.25
C ILE A 101 -28.61 -4.82 5.95
N LEU A 102 -29.41 -4.22 6.83
CA LEU A 102 -29.72 -2.79 6.82
C LEU A 102 -28.72 -2.01 7.67
N VAL A 103 -28.27 -0.88 7.16
CA VAL A 103 -27.46 0.09 7.89
C VAL A 103 -28.24 1.40 7.95
N ARG A 104 -28.47 1.89 9.16
CA ARG A 104 -29.29 3.06 9.44
C ARG A 104 -28.47 4.35 9.39
N PRO A 105 -29.11 5.51 9.19
CA PRO A 105 -28.43 6.80 9.25
C PRO A 105 -27.63 6.97 10.55
N GLY A 106 -26.36 7.38 10.43
CA GLY A 106 -25.43 7.56 11.54
C GLY A 106 -24.64 6.31 11.94
N GLU A 107 -25.03 5.12 11.49
CA GLU A 107 -24.27 3.90 11.74
C GLU A 107 -22.96 3.88 10.92
N THR A 108 -21.95 3.19 11.46
CA THR A 108 -20.62 3.08 10.86
C THR A 108 -20.42 1.70 10.25
N ILE A 109 -19.88 1.67 9.04
CA ILE A 109 -19.48 0.44 8.33
C ILE A 109 -17.95 0.39 8.24
N GLY A 110 -17.37 -0.74 8.63
CA GLY A 110 -15.96 -1.05 8.37
C GLY A 110 -15.78 -1.74 7.01
N LEU A 111 -15.01 -1.13 6.12
CA LEU A 111 -14.58 -1.69 4.84
C LEU A 111 -13.26 -2.45 5.06
N LEU A 112 -13.33 -3.77 5.24
CA LEU A 112 -12.17 -4.62 5.51
C LEU A 112 -11.42 -4.96 4.21
N LEU A 113 -10.59 -4.05 3.72
CA LEU A 113 -9.79 -4.21 2.49
C LEU A 113 -8.89 -5.45 2.54
N GLY A 114 -8.28 -5.72 3.69
CA GLY A 114 -7.46 -6.93 3.87
C GLY A 114 -8.28 -8.19 3.63
N MET A 115 -9.50 -8.26 4.18
CA MET A 115 -10.39 -9.39 3.99
C MET A 115 -10.85 -9.51 2.54
N ALA A 116 -11.22 -8.40 1.90
CA ALA A 116 -11.63 -8.37 0.49
C ALA A 116 -10.52 -8.88 -0.44
N ASN A 117 -9.27 -8.53 -0.15
CA ASN A 117 -8.10 -9.03 -0.87
C ASN A 117 -7.85 -10.54 -0.70
N HIS A 118 -8.48 -11.19 0.29
CA HIS A 118 -8.43 -12.63 0.53
C HIS A 118 -9.77 -13.33 0.32
N ASP A 119 -10.73 -12.67 -0.34
CA ASP A 119 -12.05 -13.26 -0.60
C ASP A 119 -11.95 -14.40 -1.63
N PRO A 120 -12.33 -15.65 -1.29
CA PRO A 120 -12.31 -16.77 -2.22
C PRO A 120 -13.31 -16.62 -3.39
N ALA A 121 -14.30 -15.73 -3.29
CA ALA A 121 -15.18 -15.40 -4.40
C ALA A 121 -14.50 -14.49 -5.45
N ALA A 122 -13.46 -13.74 -5.05
CA ALA A 122 -12.73 -12.83 -5.91
C ALA A 122 -11.38 -13.39 -6.39
N PHE A 123 -10.71 -14.20 -5.56
CA PHE A 123 -9.35 -14.69 -5.80
C PHE A 123 -9.27 -16.21 -5.67
N ALA A 124 -8.68 -16.87 -6.66
CA ALA A 124 -8.38 -18.30 -6.56
C ALA A 124 -7.21 -18.52 -5.60
N GLU A 125 -7.31 -19.47 -4.67
CA GLU A 125 -6.27 -19.68 -3.64
C GLU A 125 -5.85 -18.37 -2.96
N PRO A 126 -6.78 -17.66 -2.28
CA PRO A 126 -6.56 -16.27 -1.83
C PRO A 126 -5.40 -16.10 -0.84
N LEU A 127 -5.01 -17.18 -0.16
CA LEU A 127 -3.90 -17.24 0.79
C LEU A 127 -2.56 -17.65 0.15
N ALA A 128 -2.53 -17.92 -1.16
CA ALA A 128 -1.29 -18.12 -1.90
C ALA A 128 -0.72 -16.77 -2.37
N PHE A 129 0.60 -16.64 -2.40
CA PHE A 129 1.27 -15.49 -3.00
C PHE A 129 1.63 -15.83 -4.44
N ARG A 130 0.94 -15.22 -5.39
CA ARG A 130 0.99 -15.49 -6.83
C ARG A 130 1.00 -14.18 -7.62
N PRO A 131 2.18 -13.69 -8.03
CA PRO A 131 2.29 -12.50 -8.88
C PRO A 131 1.61 -12.63 -10.25
N ASP A 132 1.50 -13.84 -10.77
CA ASP A 132 0.94 -14.16 -12.10
C ASP A 132 -0.59 -14.28 -12.12
N ARG A 133 -1.27 -13.73 -11.12
CA ARG A 133 -2.74 -13.73 -11.03
C ARG A 133 -3.39 -13.02 -12.21
N ALA A 134 -4.46 -13.63 -12.71
CA ALA A 134 -5.32 -13.08 -13.76
C ALA A 134 -6.79 -12.92 -13.28
N ASP A 135 -7.02 -13.07 -11.97
CA ASP A 135 -8.32 -12.90 -11.33
C ASP A 135 -8.59 -11.41 -11.02
N GLN A 136 -9.27 -11.09 -9.93
CA GLN A 136 -9.64 -9.71 -9.61
C GLN A 136 -8.43 -8.81 -9.29
N LYS A 137 -8.62 -7.50 -9.40
CA LYS A 137 -7.61 -6.54 -8.93
C LYS A 137 -7.74 -6.35 -7.42
N ASN A 138 -6.61 -6.13 -6.74
CA ASN A 138 -6.60 -5.82 -5.31
C ASN A 138 -7.29 -4.48 -5.02
N VAL A 139 -7.77 -4.33 -3.78
CA VAL A 139 -8.46 -3.13 -3.28
C VAL A 139 -7.64 -2.38 -2.23
N SER A 140 -6.33 -2.62 -2.15
CA SER A 140 -5.45 -2.03 -1.12
C SER A 140 -5.35 -0.49 -1.21
N PHE A 141 -5.67 0.07 -2.37
CA PHE A 141 -5.76 1.51 -2.60
C PHE A 141 -7.19 2.07 -2.47
N GLY A 142 -8.14 1.25 -2.03
CA GLY A 142 -9.56 1.60 -1.99
C GLY A 142 -10.19 1.69 -3.38
N ALA A 143 -11.33 2.36 -3.46
CA ALA A 143 -12.10 2.56 -4.68
C ALA A 143 -12.97 3.83 -4.61
N GLY A 144 -13.56 4.21 -5.74
CA GLY A 144 -14.46 5.35 -5.85
C GLY A 144 -13.75 6.70 -5.75
N ILE A 145 -14.47 7.72 -5.30
CA ILE A 145 -13.97 9.11 -5.23
C ILE A 145 -12.79 9.30 -4.26
N HIS A 146 -12.57 8.34 -3.36
CA HIS A 146 -11.45 8.32 -2.40
C HIS A 146 -10.38 7.30 -2.78
N PHE A 147 -10.33 6.85 -4.04
CA PHE A 147 -9.22 6.03 -4.52
C PHE A 147 -7.88 6.73 -4.25
N CYS A 148 -6.89 5.98 -3.77
CA CYS A 148 -5.63 6.54 -3.29
C CYS A 148 -4.94 7.39 -4.36
N ILE A 149 -4.80 8.69 -4.07
CA ILE A 149 -4.11 9.66 -4.94
C ILE A 149 -2.62 9.31 -5.12
N GLY A 150 -2.00 8.70 -4.11
CA GLY A 150 -0.59 8.30 -4.12
C GLY A 150 -0.32 6.95 -4.80
N ALA A 151 -1.33 6.25 -5.31
CA ALA A 151 -1.17 4.89 -5.82
C ALA A 151 -0.12 4.75 -6.95
N PRO A 152 0.00 5.69 -7.92
CA PRO A 152 1.06 5.63 -8.93
C PRO A 152 2.47 5.76 -8.32
N LEU A 153 2.65 6.67 -7.37
CA LEU A 153 3.94 6.90 -6.71
C LEU A 153 4.33 5.71 -5.82
N ALA A 154 3.41 5.21 -4.99
CA ALA A 154 3.65 4.05 -4.14
C ALA A 154 4.05 2.81 -4.96
N ARG A 155 3.41 2.58 -6.12
CA ARG A 155 3.80 1.52 -7.04
C ARG A 155 5.22 1.72 -7.55
N LEU A 156 5.56 2.92 -8.04
CA LEU A 156 6.90 3.22 -8.54
C LEU A 156 7.96 2.99 -7.45
N GLU A 157 7.73 3.50 -6.24
CA GLU A 157 8.64 3.34 -5.11
C GLU A 157 8.85 1.87 -4.76
N LEU A 158 7.79 1.07 -4.67
CA LEU A 158 7.89 -0.38 -4.39
C LEU A 158 8.62 -1.13 -5.51
N GLN A 159 8.31 -0.83 -6.77
CA GLN A 159 8.95 -1.47 -7.92
C GLN A 159 10.46 -1.21 -7.93
N VAL A 160 10.87 0.04 -7.73
CA VAL A 160 12.29 0.44 -7.73
C VAL A 160 13.00 -0.10 -6.49
N SER A 161 12.43 0.10 -5.30
CA SER A 161 13.09 -0.24 -4.03
C SER A 161 13.24 -1.75 -3.83
N LEU A 162 12.19 -2.54 -4.07
CA LEU A 162 12.23 -3.99 -3.89
C LEU A 162 13.19 -4.65 -4.88
N LYS A 163 13.11 -4.25 -6.16
CA LYS A 163 14.05 -4.74 -7.17
C LYS A 163 15.50 -4.41 -6.80
N THR A 164 15.77 -3.16 -6.45
CA THR A 164 17.11 -2.71 -6.06
C THR A 164 17.64 -3.46 -4.83
N LEU A 165 16.78 -3.68 -3.84
CA LEU A 165 17.13 -4.42 -2.62
C LEU A 165 17.58 -5.84 -2.94
N PHE A 166 16.78 -6.59 -3.72
CA PHE A 166 17.05 -7.99 -4.00
C PHE A 166 18.14 -8.21 -5.07
N ASP A 167 18.35 -7.25 -5.97
CA ASP A 167 19.51 -7.25 -6.87
C ASP A 167 20.82 -7.09 -6.08
N ARG A 168 20.84 -6.19 -5.07
CA ARG A 168 22.03 -5.94 -4.24
C ARG A 168 22.24 -6.99 -3.15
N LEU A 169 21.17 -7.57 -2.62
CA LEU A 169 21.20 -8.53 -1.50
C LEU A 169 20.44 -9.82 -1.88
N PRO A 170 20.93 -10.60 -2.87
CA PRO A 170 20.23 -11.80 -3.35
C PRO A 170 20.17 -12.95 -2.34
N ARG A 171 20.96 -12.87 -1.26
CA ARG A 171 20.98 -13.84 -0.15
C ARG A 171 20.32 -13.32 1.12
N LEU A 172 19.58 -12.21 1.02
CA LEU A 172 18.79 -11.69 2.12
C LEU A 172 17.82 -12.76 2.62
N HIS A 173 17.76 -12.97 3.92
CA HIS A 173 16.80 -13.89 4.54
C HIS A 173 16.38 -13.39 5.92
N LEU A 174 15.24 -13.86 6.39
CA LEU A 174 14.70 -13.51 7.71
C LEU A 174 15.63 -14.02 8.80
N ALA A 175 15.98 -13.14 9.74
CA ALA A 175 16.79 -13.50 10.92
C ALA A 175 15.92 -14.11 12.03
N GLU A 176 14.64 -13.75 12.08
CA GLU A 176 13.67 -14.22 13.06
C GLU A 176 12.25 -14.17 12.45
N GLN A 177 11.28 -14.77 13.14
CA GLN A 177 9.87 -14.66 12.79
C GLN A 177 9.38 -13.21 13.02
N PRO A 178 8.96 -12.46 11.98
CA PRO A 178 8.51 -11.09 12.14
C PRO A 178 7.19 -11.01 12.89
N ARG A 179 6.98 -9.91 13.64
CA ARG A 179 5.75 -9.63 14.38
C ARG A 179 5.08 -8.38 13.84
N PHE A 180 3.76 -8.44 13.69
CA PHE A 180 2.93 -7.28 13.40
C PHE A 180 2.66 -6.51 14.68
N ARG A 181 2.57 -5.19 14.57
CA ARG A 181 2.09 -4.34 15.67
C ARG A 181 0.61 -4.60 15.88
N ASP A 182 0.19 -4.54 17.13
CA ASP A 182 -1.23 -4.59 17.50
C ASP A 182 -1.82 -3.18 17.36
N THR A 183 -2.09 -2.79 16.11
CA THR A 183 -2.61 -1.47 15.75
C THR A 183 -3.91 -1.59 14.96
N TRP A 184 -4.87 -0.71 15.26
CA TRP A 184 -6.21 -0.81 14.70
C TRP A 184 -6.29 -0.55 13.19
N HIS A 185 -5.64 0.50 12.67
CA HIS A 185 -5.76 0.90 11.26
C HIS A 185 -4.70 0.27 10.35
N PHE A 186 -3.51 0.02 10.89
CA PHE A 186 -2.36 -0.44 10.12
C PHE A 186 -2.08 -1.92 10.38
N HIS A 187 -1.81 -2.62 9.30
CA HIS A 187 -1.23 -3.97 9.32
C HIS A 187 0.25 -3.86 8.96
N GLY A 188 1.06 -3.53 9.97
CA GLY A 188 2.47 -3.19 9.80
C GLY A 188 3.37 -3.96 10.74
N LEU A 189 4.55 -4.34 10.26
CA LEU A 189 5.57 -4.98 11.10
C LEU A 189 6.09 -4.03 12.19
N GLU A 190 6.34 -4.57 13.37
CA GLU A 190 7.08 -3.88 14.44
C GLU A 190 8.53 -3.67 14.01
N ARG A 191 9.15 -4.75 13.52
CA ARG A 191 10.51 -4.81 12.99
C ARG A 191 10.63 -5.96 11.99
N LEU A 192 11.51 -5.80 11.01
CA LEU A 192 11.93 -6.90 10.11
C LEU A 192 13.44 -7.12 10.23
N ALA A 193 13.85 -8.07 11.08
CA ALA A 193 15.25 -8.42 11.21
C ALA A 193 15.68 -9.39 10.09
N VAL A 194 16.81 -9.10 9.45
CA VAL A 194 17.32 -9.84 8.28
C VAL A 194 18.82 -10.05 8.36
N HIS A 195 19.28 -11.13 7.74
CA HIS A 195 20.70 -11.37 7.47
C HIS A 195 20.98 -11.16 5.99
N THR A 196 22.03 -10.39 5.67
CA THR A 196 22.41 -10.06 4.28
C THR A 196 23.12 -11.20 3.54
N GLY A 197 23.56 -12.23 4.27
CA GLY A 197 24.47 -13.26 3.78
C GLY A 197 25.88 -12.70 3.56
N THR A 198 26.91 -13.53 3.70
CA THR A 198 28.31 -13.07 3.61
C THR A 198 28.62 -12.54 2.20
N MET A 199 28.70 -11.22 2.01
CA MET A 199 29.14 -10.59 0.76
C MET A 199 30.46 -11.24 0.32
N ILE A 200 30.47 -11.96 -0.81
CA ILE A 200 31.75 -12.36 -1.42
C ILE A 200 32.30 -11.05 -1.96
N LYS A 201 33.33 -10.50 -1.31
CA LYS A 201 34.09 -9.38 -1.87
C LYS A 201 34.53 -9.80 -3.27
N ALA A 202 34.05 -9.07 -4.28
CA ALA A 202 34.61 -9.16 -5.63
C ALA A 202 36.09 -8.74 -5.61
#